data_AF-A0AAU1GAD6-F1
#
_entry.id   AF-A0AAU1GAD6-F1
#
_cell.length_a   1.000
_cell.length_b   1.000
_cell.length_c   1.000
_cell.angle_alpha   90.00
_cell.angle_beta   90.00
_cell.angle_gamma   90.00
#
_symmetry.space_group_name_H-M   'P 1'
#
loop_
_entity.id
_entity.type
_entity.pdbx_description
1 polymer ?
#
loop_
_entity_poly.entity_id
_entity_poly.type
_entity_poly.pdbx_seq_one_letter_code
_entity_poly.pdbx_strand_id
1 'polypeptide(L)'
;MTARTPAEQITALHRLLGTLTRVLVAVAVVALVFTASNVTMFAITHHVSPWIAWLLDPMVAVALGAVLIFDGRLSEYGLYPSGWAAVLRWFAGVGTWVMNCWSSLWPAGTGFGIPRDVDPAGLVLHSIPPVLLIVLAEAINHYRHAILAKIAELRAQVEAPVDEVEPEEAPERSTPVPPDAAIPAVSASVFRTPLVICGDRQVFHPGFPRTSTPVPPAQPEPERLSAGEAANVIRACWVEGMSIPEAARLSTRSTSYVHKIYQRLNESRQALPAGVG
;
A
#
# COMPACT_ATOMS: atom_id res chain seq x y z
N MET A 1 3.09 33.82 29.27
CA MET A 1 3.44 32.63 28.47
C MET A 1 3.72 33.11 27.06
N THR A 2 4.99 33.34 26.71
CA THR A 2 5.37 33.93 25.42
C THR A 2 5.06 32.94 24.30
N ALA A 3 4.34 33.37 23.27
CA ALA A 3 3.99 32.50 22.15
C ALA A 3 5.26 32.10 21.39
N ARG A 4 5.44 30.80 21.12
CA ARG A 4 6.57 30.28 20.33
C ARG A 4 6.48 30.78 18.89
N THR A 5 7.62 31.13 18.31
CA THR A 5 7.71 31.54 16.90
C THR A 5 7.37 30.37 15.95
N PRO A 6 6.89 30.60 14.72
CA PRO A 6 6.58 29.53 13.77
C PRO A 6 7.75 28.56 13.52
N ALA A 7 8.99 29.07 13.45
CA ALA A 7 10.20 28.25 13.28
C ALA A 7 10.48 27.32 14.48
N GLU A 8 10.26 27.80 15.71
CA GLU A 8 10.36 26.99 16.92
C GLU A 8 9.27 25.92 16.98
N GLN A 9 8.06 26.24 16.51
CA GLN A 9 6.94 25.29 16.42
C GLN A 9 7.24 24.17 15.42
N ILE A 10 7.77 24.49 14.23
CA ILE A 10 8.18 23.49 13.22
C ILE A 10 9.24 22.55 13.80
N THR A 11 10.27 23.09 14.45
CA THR A 11 11.34 22.29 15.07
C THR A 11 10.78 21.38 16.17
N ALA A 12 9.86 21.88 16.99
CA ALA A 12 9.19 21.09 18.02
C ALA A 12 8.34 19.96 17.42
N LEU A 13 7.60 20.22 16.34
CA LEU A 13 6.79 19.22 15.63
C LEU A 13 7.65 18.13 14.98
N HIS A 14 8.80 18.46 14.38
CA HIS A 14 9.75 17.46 13.89
C HIS A 14 10.30 16.58 15.02
N ARG A 15 10.65 17.18 16.16
CA ARG A 15 11.10 16.42 17.35
C ARG A 15 10.00 15.49 17.84
N LEU A 16 8.76 15.97 17.90
CA LEU A 16 7.60 15.17 18.30
C LEU A 16 7.40 13.99 17.35
N LEU A 17 7.49 14.20 16.03
CA LEU A 17 7.40 13.13 15.03
C LEU A 17 8.49 12.08 15.20
N GLY A 18 9.73 12.51 15.47
CA GLY A 18 10.86 11.62 15.74
C GLY A 18 10.67 10.80 17.02
N THR A 19 10.26 11.44 18.13
CA THR A 19 9.96 10.77 19.39
C THR A 19 8.81 9.78 19.25
N LEU A 20 7.72 10.21 18.61
CA LEU A 20 6.58 9.34 18.30
C LEU A 20 7.06 8.10 17.55
N THR A 21 7.83 8.26 16.47
CA THR A 21 8.39 7.15 15.69
C THR A 21 9.21 6.17 16.54
N ARG A 22 10.07 6.66 17.44
CA ARG A 22 10.88 5.78 18.32
C ARG A 22 10.04 5.00 19.31
N VAL A 23 9.06 5.66 19.96
CA VAL A 23 8.14 4.99 20.90
C VAL A 23 7.37 3.88 20.19
N LEU A 24 6.97 4.11 18.95
CA LEU A 24 6.25 3.13 18.15
C LEU A 24 7.09 1.94 17.76
N VAL A 25 8.32 2.17 17.33
CA VAL A 25 9.27 1.09 17.06
C VAL A 25 9.48 0.27 18.34
N ALA A 26 9.62 0.92 19.50
CA ALA A 26 9.77 0.22 20.78
C ALA A 26 8.54 -0.64 21.11
N VAL A 27 7.32 -0.07 21.00
CA VAL A 27 6.07 -0.82 21.24
C VAL A 27 5.90 -1.96 20.25
N ALA A 28 6.20 -1.73 18.96
CA ALA A 28 6.15 -2.76 17.92
C ALA A 28 7.12 -3.91 18.21
N VAL A 29 8.34 -3.62 18.66
CA VAL A 29 9.33 -4.64 19.04
C VAL A 29 8.87 -5.42 20.26
N VAL A 30 8.37 -4.76 21.31
CA VAL A 30 7.87 -5.44 22.52
C VAL A 30 6.70 -6.36 22.19
N ALA A 31 5.73 -5.87 21.41
CA ALA A 31 4.60 -6.65 20.97
C ALA A 31 5.02 -7.80 20.04
N LEU A 32 5.99 -7.58 19.14
CA LEU A 32 6.57 -8.62 18.29
C LEU A 32 7.23 -9.73 19.12
N VAL A 33 7.99 -9.38 20.16
CA VAL A 33 8.59 -10.38 21.05
C VAL A 33 7.50 -11.20 21.72
N PHE A 34 6.44 -10.56 22.22
CA PHE A 34 5.31 -11.24 22.84
C PHE A 34 4.59 -12.19 21.87
N THR A 35 4.22 -11.70 20.68
CA THR A 35 3.52 -12.52 19.67
C THR A 35 4.40 -13.65 19.17
N ALA A 36 5.69 -13.39 18.91
CA ALA A 36 6.64 -14.41 18.48
C ALA A 36 6.81 -15.50 19.55
N SER A 37 6.86 -15.16 20.84
CA SER A 37 6.90 -16.15 21.92
C SER A 37 5.67 -17.06 21.92
N ASN A 38 4.47 -16.50 21.79
CA ASN A 38 3.24 -17.29 21.81
C ASN A 38 3.07 -18.15 20.55
N VAL A 39 3.37 -17.59 19.37
CA VAL A 39 3.38 -18.33 18.11
C VAL A 39 4.42 -19.45 18.15
N THR A 40 5.58 -19.22 18.76
CA THR A 40 6.62 -20.25 18.93
C THR A 40 6.11 -21.42 19.76
N MET A 41 5.49 -21.14 20.91
CA MET A 41 4.92 -22.17 21.78
C MET A 41 3.82 -22.97 21.07
N PHE A 42 2.96 -22.28 20.33
CA PHE A 42 1.94 -22.90 19.49
C PHE A 42 2.58 -23.82 18.43
N ALA A 43 3.53 -23.33 17.66
CA ALA A 43 4.18 -24.11 16.60
C ALA A 43 4.94 -25.33 17.15
N ILE A 44 5.62 -25.21 18.29
CA ILE A 44 6.29 -26.35 18.96
C ILE A 44 5.26 -27.40 19.38
N THR A 45 4.11 -26.99 19.91
CA THR A 45 3.00 -27.89 20.26
C THR A 45 2.51 -28.69 19.04
N HIS A 46 2.63 -28.11 17.85
CA HIS A 46 2.32 -28.74 16.57
C HIS A 46 3.52 -29.38 15.87
N HIS A 47 4.57 -29.76 16.61
CA HIS A 47 5.76 -30.47 16.12
C HIS A 47 6.60 -29.69 15.08
N VAL A 48 6.51 -28.36 15.06
CA VAL A 48 7.40 -27.51 14.26
C VAL A 48 8.74 -27.35 14.97
N SER A 49 9.83 -27.35 14.20
CA SER A 49 11.18 -27.09 14.73
C SER A 49 11.25 -25.72 15.44
N PRO A 50 11.87 -25.63 16.64
CA PRO A 50 11.97 -24.36 17.38
C PRO A 50 12.58 -23.21 16.58
N TRP A 51 13.53 -23.49 15.70
CA TRP A 51 14.17 -22.49 14.84
C TRP A 51 13.19 -21.90 13.81
N ILE A 52 12.34 -22.75 13.23
CA ILE A 52 11.33 -22.33 12.26
C ILE A 52 10.20 -21.61 12.97
N ALA A 53 9.76 -22.16 14.10
CA ALA A 53 8.69 -21.63 14.94
C ALA A 53 8.94 -20.17 15.37
N TRP A 54 10.16 -19.87 15.81
CA TRP A 54 10.54 -18.53 16.24
C TRP A 54 10.67 -17.51 15.10
N LEU A 55 11.06 -17.96 13.90
CA LEU A 55 11.27 -17.07 12.75
C LEU A 55 9.97 -16.70 12.04
N LEU A 56 8.91 -17.49 12.21
CA LEU A 56 7.65 -17.35 11.49
C LEU A 56 7.00 -15.98 11.71
N ASP A 57 6.82 -15.58 12.97
CA ASP A 57 6.13 -14.33 13.31
C ASP A 57 6.96 -13.07 12.94
N PRO A 58 8.27 -12.98 13.23
CA PRO A 58 9.12 -11.88 12.77
C PRO A 58 9.16 -11.73 11.25
N MET A 59 9.19 -12.84 10.49
CA MET A 59 9.19 -12.79 9.03
C MET A 59 7.90 -12.14 8.50
N VAL A 60 6.75 -12.55 9.03
CA VAL A 60 5.45 -11.98 8.64
C VAL A 60 5.37 -10.50 9.03
N ALA A 61 5.81 -10.15 10.24
CA ALA A 61 5.79 -8.78 10.73
C ALA A 61 6.68 -7.84 9.88
N VAL A 62 7.88 -8.29 9.50
CA VAL A 62 8.80 -7.52 8.64
C VAL A 62 8.23 -7.38 7.22
N ALA A 63 7.70 -8.46 6.63
CA ALA A 63 7.08 -8.41 5.32
C ALA A 63 5.88 -7.44 5.30
N LEU A 64 5.03 -7.51 6.32
CA LEU A 64 3.91 -6.59 6.47
C LEU A 64 4.39 -5.15 6.67
N GLY A 65 5.36 -4.92 7.55
CA GLY A 65 5.97 -3.61 7.77
C GLY A 65 6.51 -2.99 6.49
N ALA A 66 7.20 -3.77 5.66
CA ALA A 66 7.70 -3.31 4.36
C ALA A 66 6.55 -2.87 3.45
N VAL A 67 5.52 -3.71 3.25
CA VAL A 67 4.36 -3.39 2.40
C VAL A 67 3.68 -2.11 2.87
N LEU A 68 3.44 -1.97 4.18
CA LEU A 68 2.79 -0.78 4.75
C LEU A 68 3.61 0.50 4.57
N ILE A 69 4.94 0.39 4.68
CA ILE A 69 5.84 1.53 4.44
C ILE A 69 5.79 1.94 2.96
N PHE A 70 5.85 0.97 2.04
CA PHE A 70 5.78 1.26 0.60
C PHE A 70 4.42 1.85 0.22
N ASP A 71 3.31 1.30 0.70
CA ASP A 71 1.98 1.82 0.44
C ASP A 71 1.80 3.25 0.97
N GLY A 72 2.29 3.53 2.17
CA GLY A 72 2.27 4.87 2.74
C GLY A 72 3.06 5.87 1.90
N ARG A 73 4.25 5.48 1.44
CA ARG A 73 5.09 6.33 0.58
C ARG A 73 4.49 6.54 -0.79
N LEU A 74 3.88 5.52 -1.40
CA LEU A 74 3.21 5.65 -2.69
C LEU A 74 2.00 6.57 -2.60
N SER A 75 1.24 6.51 -1.50
CA SER A 75 0.11 7.39 -1.26
C SER A 75 0.52 8.87 -1.16
N GLU A 76 1.73 9.19 -0.68
CA GLU A 76 2.26 10.57 -0.67
C GLU A 76 2.47 11.12 -2.10
N TYR A 77 2.69 10.25 -3.09
CA TYR A 77 2.81 10.61 -4.50
C TYR A 77 1.47 10.55 -5.27
N GLY A 78 0.34 10.37 -4.57
CA GLY A 78 -0.98 10.22 -5.19
C GLY A 78 -1.19 8.87 -5.88
N LEU A 79 -0.29 7.91 -5.68
CA LEU A 79 -0.44 6.55 -6.14
C LEU A 79 -1.18 5.77 -5.05
N TYR A 80 -2.49 5.57 -5.27
CA TYR A 80 -3.32 4.87 -4.30
C TYR A 80 -2.91 3.40 -4.18
N PRO A 81 -2.75 2.88 -2.96
CA PRO A 81 -2.40 1.49 -2.74
C PRO A 81 -3.52 0.58 -3.26
N SER A 82 -3.10 -0.52 -3.90
CA SER A 82 -4.04 -1.53 -4.40
C SER A 82 -4.78 -2.21 -3.24
N GLY A 83 -6.01 -2.68 -3.46
CA GLY A 83 -6.78 -3.40 -2.43
C GLY A 83 -6.07 -4.62 -1.83
N TRP A 84 -5.05 -5.16 -2.50
CA TRP A 84 -4.19 -6.25 -2.01
C TRP A 84 -3.43 -5.91 -0.74
N ALA A 85 -3.03 -4.65 -0.56
CA ALA A 85 -2.39 -4.18 0.67
C ALA A 85 -3.31 -4.35 1.89
N ALA A 86 -4.58 -3.96 1.73
CA ALA A 86 -5.59 -4.12 2.76
C ALA A 86 -5.85 -5.60 3.06
N VAL A 87 -5.96 -6.43 2.01
CA VAL A 87 -6.13 -7.89 2.17
C VAL A 87 -4.97 -8.50 2.95
N LEU A 88 -3.73 -8.18 2.58
CA LEU A 88 -2.54 -8.70 3.27
C LEU A 88 -2.50 -8.26 4.73
N ARG A 89 -2.86 -7.00 5.01
CA ARG A 89 -2.94 -6.47 6.38
C ARG A 89 -3.95 -7.22 7.23
N TRP A 90 -5.16 -7.41 6.71
CA TRP A 90 -6.21 -8.14 7.43
C TRP A 90 -5.84 -9.61 7.61
N PHE A 91 -5.31 -10.26 6.57
CA PHE A 91 -4.86 -11.64 6.65
C PHE A 91 -3.77 -11.83 7.72
N ALA A 92 -2.72 -11.00 7.68
CA ALA A 92 -1.63 -11.07 8.65
C ALA A 92 -2.12 -10.74 10.06
N GLY A 93 -2.91 -9.67 10.23
CA GLY A 93 -3.44 -9.27 11.54
C GLY A 93 -4.36 -10.33 12.16
N VAL A 94 -5.28 -10.89 11.37
CA VAL A 94 -6.18 -11.96 11.83
C VAL A 94 -5.39 -13.23 12.10
N GLY A 95 -4.44 -13.60 11.24
CA GLY A 95 -3.56 -14.74 11.44
C GLY A 95 -2.79 -14.66 12.76
N THR A 96 -2.09 -13.53 12.99
CA THR A 96 -1.37 -13.29 14.25
C THR A 96 -2.32 -13.32 15.46
N TRP A 97 -3.48 -12.67 15.37
CA TRP A 97 -4.45 -12.69 16.46
C TRP A 97 -4.97 -14.10 16.79
N VAL A 98 -5.34 -14.89 15.78
CA VAL A 98 -5.80 -16.27 15.94
C VAL A 98 -4.71 -17.14 16.56
N MET A 99 -3.47 -17.06 16.08
CA MET A 99 -2.37 -17.83 16.65
C MET A 99 -2.10 -17.44 18.11
N ASN A 100 -2.18 -16.15 18.43
CA ASN A 100 -1.95 -15.67 19.79
C ASN A 100 -3.06 -16.11 20.76
N CYS A 101 -4.30 -16.21 20.28
CA CYS A 101 -5.45 -16.60 21.08
C CYS A 101 -5.77 -18.09 20.99
N TRP A 102 -4.98 -18.88 20.25
CA TRP A 102 -5.31 -20.25 19.88
C TRP A 102 -5.62 -21.14 21.09
N SER A 103 -4.73 -21.13 22.08
CA SER A 103 -4.88 -21.92 23.31
C SER A 103 -6.08 -21.48 24.16
N SER A 104 -6.52 -20.22 24.01
CA SER A 104 -7.68 -19.68 24.70
C SER A 104 -9.00 -20.01 23.97
N LEU A 105 -8.98 -20.15 22.64
CA LEU A 105 -10.15 -20.57 21.86
C LEU A 105 -10.36 -22.09 21.90
N TRP A 106 -9.28 -22.86 21.81
CA TRP A 106 -9.32 -24.32 21.84
C TRP A 106 -8.32 -24.87 22.87
N PRO A 107 -8.73 -24.97 24.15
CA PRO A 107 -7.94 -25.64 25.16
C PRO A 107 -7.64 -27.10 24.78
N ALA A 108 -6.54 -27.62 25.32
CA ALA A 108 -6.07 -28.98 25.03
C ALA A 108 -7.18 -30.02 25.31
N GLY A 109 -7.46 -30.87 24.31
CA GLY A 109 -8.51 -31.89 24.38
C GLY A 109 -9.85 -31.48 23.76
N THR A 110 -10.00 -30.25 23.28
CA THR A 110 -11.18 -29.82 22.51
C THR A 110 -11.01 -30.11 21.01
N GLY A 111 -12.10 -30.54 20.35
CA GLY A 111 -12.10 -30.76 18.90
C GLY A 111 -12.07 -29.46 18.11
N PHE A 112 -11.41 -29.46 16.94
CA PHE A 112 -11.44 -28.33 16.01
C PHE A 112 -12.87 -28.10 15.50
N GLY A 113 -13.37 -26.86 15.59
CA GLY A 113 -14.77 -26.53 15.29
C GLY A 113 -15.26 -25.33 16.09
N ILE A 114 -16.55 -25.25 16.40
CA ILE A 114 -17.08 -24.15 17.22
C ILE A 114 -16.46 -24.20 18.63
N PRO A 115 -15.79 -23.12 19.11
CA PRO A 115 -15.25 -23.06 20.46
C PRO A 115 -16.37 -23.28 21.48
N ARG A 116 -16.24 -24.30 22.34
CA ARG A 116 -17.23 -24.58 23.40
C ARG A 116 -16.71 -24.24 24.79
N ASP A 117 -15.40 -24.41 25.00
CA ASP A 117 -14.72 -24.18 26.27
C ASP A 117 -13.69 -23.05 26.10
N VAL A 118 -14.14 -21.82 25.86
CA VAL A 118 -13.25 -20.66 25.69
C VAL A 118 -12.76 -20.21 27.07
N ASP A 119 -11.46 -19.95 27.22
CA ASP A 119 -10.93 -19.20 28.36
C ASP A 119 -11.03 -17.69 28.07
N PRO A 120 -12.01 -16.97 28.64
CA PRO A 120 -12.21 -15.55 28.35
C PRO A 120 -11.06 -14.69 28.89
N ALA A 121 -10.43 -15.09 30.00
CA ALA A 121 -9.33 -14.33 30.57
C ALA A 121 -8.07 -14.46 29.72
N GLY A 122 -7.74 -15.70 29.32
CA GLY A 122 -6.68 -15.97 28.35
C GLY A 122 -6.91 -15.27 27.02
N LEU A 123 -8.13 -15.29 26.50
CA LEU A 123 -8.47 -14.62 25.24
C LEU A 123 -8.21 -13.12 25.30
N VAL A 124 -8.67 -12.45 26.35
CA VAL A 124 -8.44 -11.01 26.54
C VAL A 124 -6.95 -10.72 26.67
N LEU A 125 -6.23 -11.49 27.51
CA LEU A 125 -4.81 -11.26 27.78
C LEU A 125 -3.96 -11.37 26.50
N HIS A 126 -4.22 -12.36 25.66
CA HIS A 126 -3.49 -12.57 24.42
C HIS A 126 -4.02 -11.72 23.24
N SER A 127 -5.24 -11.18 23.34
CA SER A 127 -5.78 -10.25 22.34
C SER A 127 -5.25 -8.83 22.47
N ILE A 128 -4.91 -8.40 23.70
CA ILE A 128 -4.49 -7.01 23.97
C ILE A 128 -3.30 -6.60 23.09
N PRO A 129 -2.19 -7.37 22.98
CA PRO A 129 -1.04 -6.88 22.23
C PRO A 129 -1.29 -6.74 20.71
N PRO A 130 -1.90 -7.71 20.00
CA PRO A 130 -2.26 -7.54 18.60
C PRO A 130 -3.25 -6.39 18.36
N VAL A 131 -4.30 -6.28 19.17
CA VAL A 131 -5.31 -5.22 19.02
C VAL A 131 -4.69 -3.85 19.28
N LEU A 132 -3.85 -3.73 20.31
CA LEU A 132 -3.15 -2.49 20.62
C LEU A 132 -2.26 -2.06 19.44
N LEU A 133 -1.54 -2.98 18.78
CA LEU A 133 -0.72 -2.65 17.62
C LEU A 133 -1.56 -2.14 16.44
N ILE A 134 -2.70 -2.77 16.16
CA ILE A 134 -3.59 -2.37 15.06
C ILE A 134 -4.16 -0.97 15.33
N VAL A 135 -4.70 -0.75 16.53
CA VAL A 135 -5.28 0.55 16.91
C VAL A 135 -4.22 1.64 16.95
N LEU A 136 -3.04 1.32 17.49
CA LEU A 136 -1.92 2.26 17.55
C LEU A 136 -1.47 2.61 16.13
N ALA A 137 -1.34 1.63 15.22
CA ALA A 137 -1.01 1.88 13.81
C ALA A 137 -1.92 2.93 13.15
N GLU A 138 -3.23 2.85 13.42
CA GLU A 138 -4.22 3.80 12.90
C GLU A 138 -4.09 5.18 13.56
N ALA A 139 -4.01 5.23 14.90
CA ALA A 139 -3.87 6.48 15.65
C ALA A 139 -2.62 7.26 15.23
N ILE A 140 -1.51 6.57 14.99
CA ILE A 140 -0.27 7.18 14.50
C ILE A 140 -0.46 7.81 13.14
N ASN A 141 -1.12 7.11 12.22
CA ASN A 141 -1.30 7.62 10.87
C ASN A 141 -2.06 8.96 10.94
N HIS A 142 -3.10 9.00 11.78
CA HIS A 142 -3.81 10.24 12.08
C HIS A 142 -2.91 11.33 12.68
N TYR A 143 -2.12 11.02 13.71
CA TYR A 143 -1.20 12.00 14.31
C TYR A 143 -0.12 12.49 13.34
N ARG A 144 0.43 11.62 12.50
CA ARG A 144 1.42 11.98 11.47
C ARG A 144 0.81 12.94 10.46
N HIS A 145 -0.37 12.65 9.95
CA HIS A 145 -1.06 13.53 9.02
C HIS A 145 -1.36 14.90 9.64
N ALA A 146 -1.87 14.95 10.88
CA ALA A 146 -2.15 16.20 11.58
C ALA A 146 -0.88 17.03 11.82
N ILE A 147 0.22 16.40 12.26
CA ILE A 147 1.51 17.06 12.50
C ILE A 147 2.09 17.62 11.19
N LEU A 148 2.09 16.82 10.12
CA LEU A 148 2.62 17.23 8.82
C LEU A 148 1.80 18.35 8.18
N ALA A 149 0.47 18.28 8.28
CA ALA A 149 -0.42 19.35 7.84
C ALA A 149 -0.10 20.66 8.59
N LYS A 150 0.11 20.59 9.92
CA LYS A 150 0.46 21.78 10.70
C LYS A 150 1.85 22.33 10.35
N ILE A 151 2.83 21.47 10.08
CA ILE A 151 4.14 21.89 9.60
C ILE A 151 4.01 22.61 8.26
N ALA A 152 3.19 22.10 7.33
CA ALA A 152 2.96 22.73 6.03
C ALA A 152 2.32 24.13 6.17
N GLU A 153 1.31 24.26 7.02
CA GLU A 153 0.66 25.54 7.34
C GLU A 153 1.66 26.56 7.91
N LEU A 154 2.48 26.14 8.89
CA LEU A 154 3.48 27.02 9.50
C LEU A 154 4.58 27.42 8.52
N ARG A 155 4.99 26.53 7.61
CA ARG A 155 5.95 26.87 6.55
C ARG A 155 5.40 27.93 5.60
N ALA A 156 4.13 27.82 5.21
CA ALA A 156 3.49 28.82 4.38
C ALA A 156 3.45 30.21 5.03
N GLN A 157 3.36 30.28 6.37
CA GLN A 157 3.42 31.55 7.11
C GLN A 157 4.83 32.15 7.18
N VAL A 158 5.87 31.32 7.19
CA VAL A 158 7.28 31.77 7.19
C VAL A 158 7.71 32.21 5.79
N GLU A 159 7.23 31.53 4.75
CA GLU A 159 7.58 31.78 3.34
C GLU A 159 6.66 32.83 2.67
N ALA A 160 5.61 33.28 3.36
CA ALA A 160 4.76 34.35 2.83
C ALA A 160 5.63 35.59 2.55
N PRO A 161 5.65 36.11 1.31
CA PRO A 161 6.47 37.25 0.98
C PRO A 161 6.04 38.42 1.85
N VAL A 162 7.01 39.01 2.55
CA VAL A 162 6.86 40.36 3.09
C VAL A 162 6.70 41.25 1.87
N ASP A 163 5.47 41.66 1.59
CA ASP A 163 5.19 42.58 0.49
C ASP A 163 6.09 43.80 0.65
N GLU A 164 6.75 44.09 -0.46
CA GLU A 164 7.84 45.02 -0.60
C GLU A 164 7.38 46.44 -0.24
N VAL A 165 8.25 47.16 0.45
CA VAL A 165 8.14 48.57 0.80
C VAL A 165 7.66 49.37 -0.42
N GLU A 166 6.55 50.09 -0.26
CA GLU A 166 6.11 51.13 -1.17
C GLU A 166 7.26 52.14 -1.36
N PRO A 167 7.87 52.25 -2.56
CA PRO A 167 8.84 53.28 -2.81
C PRO A 167 8.06 54.60 -2.96
N GLU A 168 8.11 55.42 -1.91
CA GLU A 168 7.68 56.81 -1.96
C GLU A 168 8.42 57.51 -3.12
N GLU A 169 7.65 57.93 -4.12
CA GLU A 169 8.09 58.57 -5.36
C GLU A 169 8.94 59.82 -5.09
N ALA A 170 10.18 59.83 -5.58
CA ALA A 170 10.97 61.06 -5.72
C ALA A 170 10.68 61.71 -7.10
N PRO A 171 10.49 63.04 -7.18
CA PRO A 171 9.98 63.69 -8.38
C PRO A 171 11.04 63.82 -9.49
N GLU A 172 10.62 63.48 -10.71
CA GLU A 172 11.38 63.61 -11.96
C GLU A 172 11.75 65.07 -12.26
N ARG A 173 13.03 65.31 -12.57
CA ARG A 173 13.52 66.56 -13.13
C ARG A 173 13.91 66.32 -14.60
N SER A 174 13.17 66.96 -15.51
CA SER A 174 13.38 66.99 -16.96
C SER A 174 14.71 67.61 -17.38
N THR A 175 15.36 67.03 -18.41
CA THR A 175 15.98 67.76 -19.54
C THR A 175 16.01 66.90 -20.81
N PRO A 176 16.04 67.48 -22.03
CA PRO A 176 15.74 66.76 -23.28
C PRO A 176 16.90 66.68 -24.32
N VAL A 177 16.75 65.75 -25.30
CA VAL A 177 17.33 65.67 -26.68
C VAL A 177 18.76 65.06 -26.83
N PRO A 178 19.19 64.36 -27.94
CA PRO A 178 18.56 64.03 -29.26
C PRO A 178 18.56 62.52 -29.66
N PRO A 179 17.96 62.17 -30.84
CA PRO A 179 17.81 60.80 -31.32
C PRO A 179 18.89 60.40 -32.33
N ASP A 180 19.48 59.21 -32.19
CA ASP A 180 19.77 58.29 -33.31
C ASP A 180 20.40 56.97 -32.81
N ALA A 181 20.39 55.97 -33.68
CA ALA A 181 20.99 54.64 -33.57
C ALA A 181 20.14 53.57 -32.87
N ALA A 182 19.22 53.03 -33.68
CA ALA A 182 18.67 51.70 -33.55
C ALA A 182 19.77 50.66 -33.25
N ILE A 183 19.64 50.00 -32.10
CA ILE A 183 20.29 48.72 -31.80
C ILE A 183 19.15 47.68 -31.73
N PRO A 184 19.20 46.58 -32.49
CA PRO A 184 18.14 45.59 -32.46
C PRO A 184 18.04 44.96 -31.08
N ALA A 185 16.80 44.88 -30.59
CA ALA A 185 16.44 44.26 -29.33
C ALA A 185 16.97 42.81 -29.25
N VAL A 186 18.01 42.61 -28.45
CA VAL A 186 18.37 41.27 -27.98
C VAL A 186 17.30 40.87 -26.99
N SER A 187 16.42 39.97 -27.43
CA SER A 187 15.46 39.26 -26.60
C SER A 187 16.21 38.52 -25.50
N ALA A 188 16.41 39.17 -24.35
CA ALA A 188 16.82 38.51 -23.13
C ALA A 188 15.62 37.73 -22.60
N SER A 189 15.47 36.48 -23.07
CA SER A 189 14.60 35.53 -22.40
C SER A 189 15.19 35.34 -21.00
N VAL A 190 14.50 35.86 -19.98
CA VAL A 190 14.82 35.57 -18.59
C VAL A 190 14.52 34.09 -18.38
N PHE A 191 15.53 33.25 -18.58
CA PHE A 191 15.51 31.89 -18.05
C PHE A 191 15.51 32.02 -16.53
N ARG A 192 14.31 31.95 -15.93
CA ARG A 192 14.19 31.69 -14.50
C ARG A 192 14.73 30.28 -14.27
N THR A 193 15.89 30.20 -13.66
CA THR A 193 16.34 28.98 -13.01
C THR A 193 15.28 28.57 -11.97
N PRO A 194 14.80 27.32 -11.97
CA PRO A 194 14.02 26.84 -10.84
C PRO A 194 14.95 26.84 -9.62
N LEU A 195 14.53 27.53 -8.56
CA LEU A 195 15.21 27.52 -7.27
C LEU A 195 15.15 26.09 -6.72
N VAL A 196 16.22 25.32 -6.96
CA VAL A 196 16.40 23.98 -6.41
C VAL A 196 16.85 24.12 -4.96
N ILE A 197 15.94 23.84 -4.03
CA ILE A 197 16.28 23.60 -2.64
C ILE A 197 16.56 22.10 -2.49
N CYS A 198 17.78 21.80 -2.01
CA CYS A 198 18.38 20.50 -1.65
C CYS A 198 19.29 19.81 -2.69
N GLY A 199 20.61 19.98 -2.47
CA GLY A 199 21.59 18.88 -2.48
C GLY A 199 22.15 18.45 -3.84
N ASP A 200 23.44 18.10 -3.85
CA ASP A 200 24.23 17.77 -5.04
C ASP A 200 23.59 16.74 -6.00
N ARG A 201 23.74 17.03 -7.28
CA ARG A 201 23.25 16.25 -8.42
C ARG A 201 23.77 14.81 -8.43
N GLN A 202 22.87 13.85 -8.19
CA GLN A 202 22.77 12.67 -9.06
C GLN A 202 21.30 12.43 -9.40
N VAL A 203 20.96 12.57 -10.69
CA VAL A 203 19.70 12.07 -11.24
C VAL A 203 19.80 10.54 -11.23
N PHE A 204 19.17 9.90 -10.26
CA PHE A 204 19.00 8.45 -10.29
C PHE A 204 17.95 8.12 -11.35
N HIS A 205 18.39 7.62 -12.51
CA HIS A 205 17.51 6.85 -13.36
C HIS A 205 17.25 5.52 -12.65
N PRO A 206 16.00 5.14 -12.36
CA PRO A 206 15.71 3.82 -11.81
C PRO A 206 16.22 2.75 -12.79
N GLY A 207 17.32 2.11 -12.43
CA GLY A 207 17.85 0.95 -13.12
C GLY A 207 16.95 -0.23 -12.80
N PHE A 208 15.99 -0.53 -13.68
CA PHE A 208 15.31 -1.82 -13.62
C PHE A 208 16.38 -2.91 -13.82
N PRO A 209 16.49 -3.90 -12.93
CA PRO A 209 17.35 -5.05 -13.21
C PRO A 209 16.86 -5.65 -14.52
N ARG A 210 17.71 -5.63 -15.54
CA ARG A 210 17.49 -6.46 -16.72
C ARG A 210 17.50 -7.88 -16.20
N THR A 211 16.32 -8.49 -16.10
CA THR A 211 16.17 -9.93 -15.90
C THR A 211 16.81 -10.61 -17.11
N SER A 212 18.10 -10.89 -17.01
CA SER A 212 18.80 -11.84 -17.87
C SER A 212 18.48 -13.24 -17.38
N THR A 213 17.20 -13.60 -17.37
CA THR A 213 16.78 -14.98 -17.49
C THR A 213 16.78 -15.28 -18.99
N PRO A 214 17.52 -16.30 -19.46
CA PRO A 214 17.37 -16.77 -20.83
C PRO A 214 15.90 -17.13 -21.03
N VAL A 215 15.20 -16.34 -21.84
CA VAL A 215 13.85 -16.65 -22.29
C VAL A 215 13.97 -17.96 -23.08
N PRO A 216 13.33 -19.06 -22.64
CA PRO A 216 13.23 -20.26 -23.46
C PRO A 216 12.61 -19.85 -24.80
N PRO A 217 13.04 -20.40 -25.95
CA PRO A 217 12.49 -20.01 -27.24
C PRO A 217 10.96 -20.06 -27.16
N ALA A 218 10.35 -18.91 -27.49
CA ALA A 218 8.91 -18.74 -27.45
C ALA A 218 8.30 -19.90 -28.24
N GLN A 219 7.54 -20.76 -27.55
CA GLN A 219 6.66 -21.68 -28.25
C GLN A 219 5.71 -20.83 -29.08
N PRO A 220 5.43 -21.19 -30.35
CA PRO A 220 4.54 -20.42 -31.19
C PRO A 220 3.23 -20.20 -30.42
N GLU A 221 2.87 -18.94 -30.18
CA GLU A 221 1.62 -18.62 -29.51
C GLU A 221 0.49 -19.29 -30.30
N PRO A 222 -0.41 -20.04 -29.64
CA PRO A 222 -1.53 -20.64 -30.32
C PRO A 222 -2.34 -19.52 -30.97
N GLU A 223 -2.49 -19.62 -32.29
CA GLU A 223 -3.25 -18.69 -33.11
C GLU A 223 -4.60 -18.43 -32.44
N ARG A 224 -4.86 -17.17 -32.08
CA ARG A 224 -6.06 -16.80 -31.33
C ARG A 224 -7.27 -17.13 -32.19
N LEU A 225 -8.07 -18.08 -31.74
CA LEU A 225 -9.34 -18.43 -32.37
C LEU A 225 -10.19 -17.18 -32.56
N SER A 226 -10.91 -17.10 -33.67
CA SER A 226 -11.88 -16.03 -33.89
C SER A 226 -12.97 -16.07 -32.80
N ALA A 227 -13.70 -14.97 -32.62
CA ALA A 227 -14.76 -14.90 -31.61
C ALA A 227 -15.85 -15.98 -31.81
N GLY A 228 -16.15 -16.33 -33.07
CA GLY A 228 -17.12 -17.39 -33.41
C GLY A 228 -16.61 -18.79 -33.08
N GLU A 229 -15.35 -19.09 -33.42
CA GLU A 229 -14.72 -20.39 -33.14
C GLU A 229 -14.55 -20.61 -31.65
N ALA A 230 -14.08 -19.59 -30.91
CA ALA A 230 -13.96 -19.65 -29.46
C ALA A 230 -15.32 -19.93 -28.79
N ALA A 231 -16.41 -19.33 -29.29
CA ALA A 231 -17.75 -19.59 -28.75
C ALA A 231 -18.24 -21.02 -29.04
N ASN A 232 -17.88 -21.60 -30.19
CA ASN A 232 -18.18 -22.99 -30.52
C ASN A 232 -17.41 -23.96 -29.62
N VAL A 233 -16.12 -23.71 -29.40
CA VAL A 233 -15.28 -24.52 -28.50
C VAL A 233 -15.81 -24.46 -27.07
N ILE A 234 -16.17 -23.28 -26.57
CA ILE A 234 -16.74 -23.13 -25.21
C ILE A 234 -18.07 -23.90 -25.07
N ARG A 235 -18.91 -23.89 -26.11
CA ARG A 235 -20.17 -24.68 -26.12
C ARG A 235 -19.90 -26.18 -26.10
N ALA A 236 -18.93 -26.67 -26.89
CA ALA A 236 -18.54 -28.07 -26.90
C ALA A 236 -18.04 -28.52 -25.53
N CYS A 237 -17.11 -27.75 -24.93
CA CYS A 237 -16.61 -27.99 -23.58
C CYS A 237 -17.72 -28.02 -22.51
N TRP A 238 -18.75 -27.18 -22.65
CA TRP A 238 -19.89 -27.18 -21.74
C TRP A 238 -20.75 -28.45 -21.86
N VAL A 239 -21.00 -28.93 -23.08
CA VAL A 239 -21.71 -30.20 -23.32
C VAL A 239 -20.93 -31.39 -22.75
N GLU A 240 -19.61 -31.36 -22.86
CA GLU A 240 -18.70 -32.40 -22.34
C GLU A 240 -18.47 -32.31 -20.82
N GLY A 241 -19.01 -31.29 -20.14
CA GLY A 241 -18.86 -31.10 -18.70
C GLY A 241 -17.46 -30.68 -18.26
N MET A 242 -16.65 -30.12 -19.17
CA MET A 242 -15.29 -29.68 -18.87
C MET A 242 -15.26 -28.49 -17.90
N SER A 243 -14.20 -28.43 -17.11
CA SER A 243 -13.96 -27.36 -16.15
C SER A 243 -13.70 -26.01 -16.85
N ILE A 244 -14.07 -24.91 -16.21
CA ILE A 244 -13.88 -23.55 -16.74
C ILE A 244 -12.41 -23.23 -17.08
N PRO A 245 -11.41 -23.61 -16.26
CA PRO A 245 -9.99 -23.38 -16.60
C PRO A 245 -9.55 -24.13 -17.86
N GLU A 246 -10.07 -25.33 -18.07
CA GLU A 246 -9.75 -26.17 -19.23
C GLU A 246 -10.39 -25.63 -20.52
N ALA A 247 -11.66 -25.23 -20.43
CA ALA A 247 -12.37 -24.57 -21.53
C ALA A 247 -11.73 -23.20 -21.90
N ALA A 248 -11.18 -22.47 -20.92
CA ALA A 248 -10.45 -21.21 -21.16
C ALA A 248 -9.16 -21.45 -21.95
N ARG A 249 -8.42 -22.52 -21.61
CA ARG A 249 -7.22 -22.93 -22.35
C ARG A 249 -7.56 -23.31 -23.79
N LEU A 250 -8.57 -24.16 -24.00
CA LEU A 250 -8.97 -24.64 -25.33
C LEU A 250 -9.55 -23.54 -26.22
N SER A 251 -10.29 -22.60 -25.64
CA SER A 251 -10.91 -21.51 -26.39
C SER A 251 -10.01 -20.29 -26.62
N THR A 252 -8.80 -20.28 -26.05
CA THR A 252 -7.89 -19.12 -26.06
C THR A 252 -8.56 -17.84 -25.50
N ARG A 253 -9.39 -17.99 -24.46
CA ARG A 253 -10.15 -16.90 -23.81
C ARG A 253 -9.93 -16.88 -22.31
N SER A 254 -10.23 -15.74 -21.69
CA SER A 254 -10.15 -15.60 -20.24
C SER A 254 -11.22 -16.46 -19.55
N THR A 255 -10.90 -16.94 -18.35
CA THR A 255 -11.82 -17.70 -17.50
C THR A 255 -13.11 -16.94 -17.21
N SER A 256 -13.04 -15.61 -17.02
CA SER A 256 -14.20 -14.74 -16.83
C SER A 256 -15.13 -14.70 -18.04
N TYR A 257 -14.58 -14.78 -19.27
CA TYR A 257 -15.37 -14.84 -20.49
C TYR A 257 -16.09 -16.18 -20.63
N VAL A 258 -15.38 -17.29 -20.37
CA VAL A 258 -15.95 -18.65 -20.38
C VAL A 258 -17.05 -18.79 -19.33
N HIS A 259 -16.83 -18.29 -18.11
CA HIS A 259 -17.81 -18.32 -17.02
C HIS A 259 -19.14 -17.66 -17.42
N LYS A 260 -19.09 -16.49 -18.06
CA LYS A 260 -20.31 -15.80 -18.55
C LYS A 260 -21.07 -16.62 -19.58
N ILE A 261 -20.37 -17.34 -20.45
CA ILE A 261 -21.02 -18.19 -21.47
C ILE A 261 -21.63 -19.43 -20.82
N TYR A 262 -20.93 -20.10 -19.91
CA TYR A 262 -21.45 -21.25 -19.16
C TYR A 262 -22.72 -20.89 -18.37
N GLN A 263 -22.71 -19.73 -17.71
CA GLN A 263 -23.88 -19.23 -17.00
C GLN A 263 -25.07 -19.05 -17.93
N ARG A 264 -24.88 -18.39 -19.09
CA ARG A 264 -25.94 -18.20 -20.09
C ARG A 264 -26.48 -19.53 -20.64
N LEU A 265 -25.61 -20.52 -20.86
CA LEU A 265 -26.02 -21.85 -21.33
C LEU A 265 -26.82 -22.62 -20.27
N ASN A 266 -26.44 -22.50 -19.00
CA ASN A 266 -27.17 -23.08 -17.88
C ASN A 266 -28.55 -22.44 -17.70
N GLU A 267 -28.63 -21.10 -17.79
CA GLU A 267 -29.89 -20.36 -17.74
C GLU A 267 -30.82 -20.77 -18.90
N SER A 268 -30.29 -20.87 -20.13
CA SER A 268 -31.05 -21.36 -21.29
C SER A 268 -31.52 -22.82 -21.10
N ARG A 269 -30.68 -23.70 -20.54
CA ARG A 269 -31.04 -25.09 -20.26
C ARG A 269 -32.17 -25.20 -19.23
N GLN A 270 -32.17 -24.33 -18.22
CA GLN A 270 -33.21 -24.28 -17.18
C GLN A 270 -34.51 -23.65 -17.69
N ALA A 271 -34.43 -22.77 -18.70
CA ALA A 271 -35.58 -22.13 -19.32
C ALA A 271 -36.32 -23.03 -20.34
N LEU A 272 -35.75 -24.16 -20.77
CA LEU A 272 -36.48 -25.15 -21.56
C LEU A 272 -37.48 -25.91 -20.65
N PRO A 273 -38.80 -25.86 -20.93
CA PRO A 273 -39.77 -26.63 -20.16
C PRO A 273 -39.49 -28.14 -20.32
N ALA A 274 -39.51 -28.87 -19.21
CA ALA A 274 -39.38 -30.31 -19.18
C ALA A 274 -40.57 -30.96 -19.92
N GLY A 275 -40.42 -31.21 -21.22
CA GLY A 275 -41.43 -31.92 -21.99
C GLY A 275 -41.25 -31.81 -23.50
N VAL A 276 -40.42 -32.69 -24.08
CA VAL A 276 -40.79 -33.68 -25.11
C VAL A 276 -39.75 -34.81 -24.98
N GLY A 277 -40.21 -36.06 -24.96
CA GLY A 277 -39.37 -37.27 -24.84
C GLY A 277 -38.54 -37.61 -26.07
#